data_AF-A0A022KY91-F1
#
_entry.id   AF-A0A022KY91-F1
#
_cell.length_a   1.000
_cell.length_b   1.000
_cell.length_c   1.000
_cell.angle_alpha   90.00
_cell.angle_beta   90.00
_cell.angle_gamma   90.00
#
_symmetry.space_group_name_H-M   'P 1'
#
loop_
_entity.id
_entity.type
_entity.pdbx_description
1 polymer ?
#
loop_
_entity_poly.entity_id
_entity_poly.type
_entity_poly.pdbx_seq_one_letter_code
_entity_poly.pdbx_strand_id
1 'polypeptide(L)'
;MSTGLIDSTSESVERLRIRSLDLEGREDLGCRMVQRHVAADREFLSAVVLVPVDHSLGSVSEQRLSIEGECRERMDALVDSVHGSAAEIFWVNRTLLVPSVAAPELSSWVSSKAQTVQEGGLDRRGSPYVITSWGNNVINEVEFYDSFIGQKFREGMIDAQTVWLDLERIAEQAEDLVEAQIQGEEHVRVGDGQTEALLVSLAKHNLLFDEVLMRASAVRSAIATSVLDSWQYQLLRNRVDQRVRDADALAQRRRLRREARYESRVSNVLLILSIVSSVQLILAVVALAYSGSVQDFPGNRATSIVAWIRWIDADIWLLLTFLSAGLLYAFVAVRRRL
;
A
#
# COMPACT_ATOMS: atom_id res chain seq x y z
N MET A 1 12.13 -35.58 0.98
CA MET A 1 11.25 -34.40 1.04
C MET A 1 12.09 -33.26 1.60
N SER A 2 12.70 -32.50 0.69
CA SER A 2 13.67 -31.44 0.99
C SER A 2 12.97 -30.11 0.87
N THR A 3 13.10 -29.30 1.92
CA THR A 3 12.65 -27.92 2.05
C THR A 3 13.23 -27.04 0.94
N GLY A 4 12.36 -26.54 0.07
CA GLY A 4 12.63 -25.43 -0.86
C GLY A 4 11.86 -24.20 -0.40
N LEU A 5 12.29 -23.59 0.71
CA LEU A 5 11.91 -22.23 1.07
C LEU A 5 12.91 -21.31 0.39
N ILE A 6 12.51 -20.86 -0.79
CA ILE A 6 13.25 -19.96 -1.68
C ILE A 6 13.35 -18.59 -1.02
N ASP A 7 14.58 -18.23 -0.66
CA ASP A 7 15.35 -16.98 -0.80
C ASP A 7 14.73 -15.70 -1.44
N SER A 8 13.41 -15.50 -1.44
CA SER A 8 12.76 -14.35 -2.10
C SER A 8 12.79 -13.05 -1.29
N THR A 9 13.15 -13.13 -0.01
CA THR A 9 13.26 -11.94 0.87
C THR A 9 14.59 -11.21 0.72
N SER A 10 15.68 -11.90 0.38
CA SER A 10 17.00 -11.27 0.19
C SER A 10 17.04 -10.43 -1.09
N GLU A 11 16.50 -10.96 -2.20
CA GLU A 11 16.48 -10.27 -3.49
C GLU A 11 15.51 -9.07 -3.52
N SER A 12 14.51 -9.07 -2.63
CA SER A 12 13.51 -8.00 -2.51
C SER A 12 13.99 -6.80 -1.68
N VAL A 13 14.97 -7.00 -0.80
CA VAL A 13 15.61 -5.92 -0.01
C VAL A 13 16.74 -5.27 -0.81
N GLU A 14 17.44 -6.03 -1.67
CA GLU A 14 18.49 -5.50 -2.53
C GLU A 14 17.95 -4.64 -3.70
N ARG A 15 16.67 -4.75 -4.04
CA ARG A 15 15.97 -3.91 -5.04
C ARG A 15 15.61 -2.49 -4.57
N LEU A 16 15.74 -2.19 -3.27
CA LEU A 16 15.59 -0.83 -2.74
C LEU A 16 16.92 -0.05 -2.72
N ARG A 17 17.95 -0.57 -3.38
CA ARG A 17 19.19 0.18 -3.57
C ARG A 17 18.94 1.26 -4.62
N ILE A 18 18.71 2.48 -4.16
CA ILE A 18 18.72 3.69 -4.98
C ILE A 18 20.06 3.68 -5.75
N ARG A 19 20.01 3.31 -7.03
CA ARG A 19 21.12 3.55 -7.95
C ARG A 19 20.92 4.97 -8.44
N SER A 20 21.48 5.94 -7.72
CA SER A 20 21.66 7.29 -8.24
C SER A 20 22.65 7.18 -9.40
N LEU A 21 22.14 7.25 -10.62
CA LEU A 21 22.99 7.64 -11.75
C LEU A 21 23.15 9.15 -11.63
N ASP A 22 24.31 9.58 -11.16
CA ASP A 22 24.70 10.98 -11.21
C ASP A 22 24.84 11.35 -12.70
N LEU A 23 23.83 12.05 -13.22
CA LEU A 23 23.91 12.72 -14.51
C LEU A 23 24.59 14.07 -14.28
N GLU A 24 25.85 14.03 -13.82
CA GLU A 24 26.70 15.22 -13.77
C GLU A 24 27.00 15.68 -15.21
N GLY A 25 26.80 16.97 -15.49
CA GLY A 25 27.29 17.59 -16.74
C GLY A 25 26.26 18.18 -17.70
N ARG A 26 25.03 18.52 -17.27
CA ARG A 26 24.08 19.32 -18.09
C ARG A 26 23.94 20.77 -17.65
N GLU A 27 25.09 21.43 -17.53
CA GLU A 27 25.15 22.87 -17.21
C GLU A 27 24.48 23.74 -18.29
N ASP A 28 24.38 23.22 -19.51
CA ASP A 28 23.71 23.84 -20.66
C ASP A 28 22.21 24.08 -20.45
N LEU A 29 21.56 23.26 -19.61
CA LEU A 29 20.16 23.42 -19.21
C LEU A 29 20.00 24.21 -17.90
N GLY A 30 21.10 24.72 -17.34
CA GLY A 30 21.14 25.38 -16.04
C GLY A 30 20.62 24.50 -14.89
N CYS A 31 20.77 23.18 -15.03
CA CYS A 31 20.48 22.17 -14.02
C CYS A 31 21.81 21.65 -13.47
N ARG A 32 22.07 21.84 -12.17
CA ARG A 32 23.38 21.47 -11.58
C ARG A 32 23.47 20.05 -11.05
N MET A 33 22.34 19.38 -10.86
CA MET A 33 22.33 18.00 -10.36
C MET A 33 21.05 17.33 -10.81
N VAL A 34 21.19 16.16 -11.43
CA VAL A 34 20.06 15.35 -11.89
C VAL A 34 20.32 13.93 -11.42
N GLN A 35 19.49 13.46 -10.49
CA GLN A 35 19.52 12.09 -10.01
C GLN A 35 18.31 11.35 -10.55
N ARG A 36 18.58 10.26 -11.26
CA ARG A 36 17.57 9.29 -11.66
C ARG A 36 17.48 8.25 -10.56
N HIS A 37 16.29 8.12 -9.97
CA HIS A 37 15.94 7.06 -9.04
C HIS A 37 15.04 6.08 -9.75
N VAL A 38 15.34 4.79 -9.67
CA VAL A 38 14.46 3.73 -10.18
C VAL A 38 13.90 3.00 -8.97
N ALA A 39 12.60 3.09 -8.74
CA ALA A 39 11.94 2.36 -7.66
C ALA A 39 10.62 1.77 -8.14
N ALA A 40 10.47 0.45 -7.95
CA ALA A 40 9.23 -0.29 -8.17
C ALA A 40 8.50 0.05 -9.50
N ASP A 41 9.23 -0.05 -10.61
CA ASP A 41 8.74 0.15 -11.99
C ASP A 41 8.38 1.59 -12.40
N ARG A 42 8.63 2.60 -11.55
CA ARG A 42 8.64 4.02 -11.94
C ARG A 42 10.04 4.61 -11.82
N GLU A 43 10.34 5.50 -12.75
CA GLU A 43 11.56 6.30 -12.74
C GLU A 43 11.23 7.69 -12.21
N PHE A 44 12.00 8.13 -11.22
CA PHE A 44 11.88 9.45 -10.63
C PHE A 44 13.12 10.24 -11.00
N LEU A 45 12.90 11.49 -11.38
CA LEU A 45 13.97 12.43 -11.61
C LEU A 45 13.95 13.45 -10.48
N SER A 46 14.99 13.47 -9.65
CA SER A 46 15.23 14.61 -8.77
C SER A 46 16.24 15.51 -9.46
N ALA A 47 15.89 16.78 -9.63
CA ALA A 47 16.76 17.75 -10.28
C ALA A 47 16.81 19.05 -9.50
N VAL A 48 17.99 19.63 -9.41
CA VAL A 48 18.18 20.98 -8.88
C VAL A 48 18.35 21.93 -10.05
N VAL A 49 17.28 22.71 -10.29
CA VAL A 49 17.25 23.76 -11.31
C VAL A 49 17.65 25.07 -10.68
N LEU A 50 18.63 25.74 -11.29
CA LEU A 50 19.09 27.04 -10.82
C LEU A 50 18.56 28.15 -11.72
N VAL A 51 17.58 28.90 -11.24
CA VAL A 51 17.03 30.05 -11.95
C VAL A 51 17.59 31.35 -11.37
N PRO A 52 18.28 32.19 -12.18
CA PRO A 52 18.73 33.50 -11.72
C PRO A 52 17.54 34.44 -11.52
N VAL A 53 17.59 35.28 -10.49
CA VAL A 53 16.54 36.28 -10.24
C VAL A 53 16.73 37.48 -11.16
N ASP A 54 15.71 37.79 -11.97
CA ASP A 54 15.67 39.03 -12.75
C ASP A 54 15.18 40.21 -11.90
N HIS A 55 16.14 41.01 -11.43
CA HIS A 55 15.87 42.19 -10.62
C HIS A 55 15.29 43.37 -11.41
N SER A 56 15.17 43.27 -12.74
CA SER A 56 14.58 44.31 -13.58
C SER A 56 13.04 44.34 -13.52
N LEU A 57 12.42 43.26 -13.05
CA LEU A 57 10.98 43.16 -12.85
C LEU A 57 10.55 43.96 -11.60
N GLY A 58 9.61 44.88 -11.78
CA GLY A 58 9.26 45.89 -10.78
C GLY A 58 8.44 45.38 -9.59
N SER A 59 7.74 44.26 -9.73
CA SER A 59 6.97 43.64 -8.63
C SER A 59 7.46 42.24 -8.27
N VAL A 60 7.39 41.91 -6.97
CA VAL A 60 7.77 40.61 -6.42
C VAL A 60 6.93 39.46 -7.01
N SER A 61 5.66 39.72 -7.32
CA SER A 61 4.76 38.75 -7.96
C SER A 61 5.19 38.42 -9.39
N GLU A 62 5.64 39.41 -10.17
CA GLU A 62 6.15 39.19 -11.53
C GLU A 62 7.47 38.42 -11.50
N GLN A 63 8.36 38.75 -10.57
CA GLN A 63 9.61 37.99 -10.34
C GLN A 63 9.31 36.52 -10.04
N ARG A 64 8.35 36.25 -9.15
CA ARG A 64 7.93 34.88 -8.81
C ARG A 64 7.39 34.13 -10.02
N LEU A 65 6.45 34.71 -10.76
CA LEU A 65 5.85 34.05 -11.93
C LEU A 65 6.90 33.77 -13.02
N SER A 66 7.84 34.68 -13.23
CA SER A 66 8.97 34.49 -14.14
C SER A 66 9.84 33.30 -13.72
N ILE A 67 10.25 33.25 -12.44
CA ILE A 67 11.05 32.15 -11.89
C ILE A 67 10.30 30.82 -11.98
N GLU A 68 8.99 30.80 -11.70
CA GLU A 68 8.17 29.59 -11.81
C GLU A 68 8.06 29.09 -13.25
N GLY A 69 7.90 30.00 -14.21
CA GLY A 69 7.87 29.69 -15.64
C GLY A 69 9.20 29.08 -16.12
N GLU A 70 10.31 29.71 -15.78
CA GLU A 70 11.64 29.26 -16.17
C GLU A 70 12.04 27.94 -15.48
N CYS A 71 11.67 27.75 -14.20
CA CYS A 71 11.83 26.46 -13.52
C CYS A 71 11.10 25.35 -14.26
N ARG A 72 9.85 25.59 -14.68
CA ARG A 72 9.04 24.60 -15.39
C ARG A 72 9.63 24.27 -16.75
N GLU A 73 9.97 25.28 -17.55
CA GLU A 73 10.55 25.07 -18.88
C GLU A 73 11.84 24.25 -18.82
N ARG A 74 12.71 24.53 -17.84
CA ARG A 74 13.95 23.77 -17.65
C ARG A 74 13.70 22.34 -17.16
N MET A 75 12.70 22.12 -16.30
CA MET A 75 12.31 20.77 -15.87
C MET A 75 11.70 19.96 -17.02
N ASP A 76 10.84 20.58 -17.84
CA ASP A 76 10.23 19.95 -19.01
C ASP A 76 11.32 19.55 -20.01
N ALA A 77 12.23 20.47 -20.34
CA ALA A 77 13.38 20.20 -21.19
C ALA A 77 14.27 19.08 -20.65
N LEU A 78 14.50 19.07 -19.33
CA LEU A 78 15.28 18.03 -18.68
C LEU A 78 14.58 16.67 -18.78
N VAL A 79 13.28 16.61 -18.53
CA VAL A 79 12.52 15.35 -18.57
C VAL A 79 12.43 14.81 -19.98
N ASP A 80 12.14 15.66 -20.97
CA ASP A 80 12.16 15.32 -22.40
C ASP A 80 13.49 14.68 -22.79
N SER A 81 14.58 15.23 -22.24
CA SER A 81 15.93 14.79 -22.56
C SER A 81 16.39 13.50 -21.87
N VAL A 82 15.64 13.02 -20.86
CA VAL A 82 15.95 11.77 -20.13
C VAL A 82 14.95 10.67 -20.46
N HIS A 83 13.65 11.00 -20.62
CA HIS A 83 12.57 10.02 -20.78
C HIS A 83 11.81 10.13 -22.12
N GLY A 84 12.04 11.18 -22.92
CA GLY A 84 11.16 11.53 -24.03
C GLY A 84 9.84 12.15 -23.56
N SER A 85 9.01 12.64 -24.50
CA SER A 85 7.87 13.53 -24.24
C SER A 85 6.65 12.92 -23.50
N ALA A 86 6.81 11.77 -22.86
CA ALA A 86 5.70 10.99 -22.29
C ALA A 86 5.78 10.77 -20.77
N ALA A 87 6.82 11.27 -20.09
CA ALA A 87 6.95 11.14 -18.65
C ALA A 87 6.19 12.25 -17.92
N GLU A 88 5.35 11.85 -16.97
CA GLU A 88 4.63 12.79 -16.09
C GLU A 88 5.59 13.32 -15.02
N ILE A 89 5.71 14.64 -14.90
CA ILE A 89 6.66 15.30 -14.01
C ILE A 89 5.97 15.61 -12.70
N PHE A 90 6.38 14.93 -11.63
CA PHE A 90 5.95 15.26 -10.29
C PHE A 90 7.07 15.98 -9.53
N TRP A 91 7.00 17.32 -9.47
CA TRP A 91 7.87 18.08 -8.57
C TRP A 91 7.22 18.24 -7.20
N VAL A 92 8.03 18.33 -6.16
CA VAL A 92 7.54 18.74 -4.83
C VAL A 92 8.38 19.87 -4.26
N ASN A 93 9.59 20.10 -4.80
CA ASN A 93 10.59 20.97 -4.20
C ASN A 93 11.20 21.94 -5.22
N ARG A 94 11.19 23.23 -4.89
CA ARG A 94 11.91 24.31 -5.59
C ARG A 94 12.81 24.99 -4.59
N THR A 95 14.03 25.36 -5.00
CA THR A 95 14.98 26.04 -4.11
C THR A 95 15.53 27.29 -4.78
N LEU A 96 15.34 28.44 -4.15
CA LEU A 96 15.91 29.71 -4.59
C LEU A 96 17.31 29.89 -3.98
N LEU A 97 18.31 30.20 -4.80
CA LEU A 97 19.63 30.60 -4.31
C LEU A 97 19.72 32.12 -4.26
N VAL A 98 20.03 32.67 -3.08
CA VAL A 98 20.06 34.11 -2.86
C VAL A 98 21.48 34.57 -2.51
N PRO A 99 22.01 35.62 -3.16
CA PRO A 99 23.30 36.20 -2.79
C PRO A 99 23.26 36.82 -1.36
N SER A 100 24.35 36.70 -0.61
CA SER A 100 24.49 37.16 0.81
C SER A 100 24.00 38.59 1.07
N VAL A 101 24.08 39.46 0.05
CA VAL A 101 24.00 40.93 0.20
C VAL A 101 22.57 41.48 -0.01
N ALA A 102 21.65 40.71 -0.57
CA ALA A 102 20.30 41.17 -0.85
C ALA A 102 19.31 40.01 -0.73
N ALA A 103 18.68 39.85 0.44
CA ALA A 103 17.45 39.09 0.52
C ALA A 103 16.33 40.01 -0.01
N PRO A 104 15.79 39.81 -1.23
CA PRO A 104 14.49 40.39 -1.57
C PRO A 104 13.45 39.94 -0.52
N GLU A 105 12.28 40.56 -0.43
CA GLU A 105 11.23 40.12 0.51
C GLU A 105 10.82 38.65 0.23
N LEU A 106 11.50 37.72 0.91
CA LEU A 106 11.33 36.26 0.78
C LEU A 106 9.98 35.78 1.32
N SER A 107 9.25 36.66 2.00
CA SER A 107 7.93 36.40 2.60
C SER A 107 6.87 35.98 1.58
N SER A 108 7.06 36.29 0.29
CA SER A 108 6.15 35.93 -0.80
C SER A 108 6.49 34.58 -1.47
N TRP A 109 7.76 34.15 -1.37
CA TRP A 109 8.26 32.90 -1.92
C TRP A 109 8.09 31.75 -0.94
N VAL A 110 8.38 32.02 0.33
CA VAL A 110 8.36 31.07 1.41
C VAL A 110 7.01 31.15 2.14
N SER A 111 6.43 29.99 2.48
CA SER A 111 5.17 29.97 3.22
C SER A 111 5.30 30.59 4.62
N SER A 112 4.20 31.03 5.21
CA SER A 112 4.18 31.55 6.59
C SER A 112 4.62 30.55 7.67
N LYS A 113 4.71 29.25 7.34
CA LYS A 113 5.17 28.17 8.22
C LYS A 113 6.61 27.71 7.90
N ALA A 114 7.40 28.58 7.29
CA ALA A 114 8.79 28.33 6.99
C ALA A 114 9.57 27.92 8.24
N GLN A 115 10.52 27.01 8.07
CA GLN A 115 11.51 26.70 9.09
C GLN A 115 12.88 27.17 8.62
N THR A 116 13.70 27.67 9.53
CA THR A 116 15.08 28.06 9.21
C THR A 116 16.04 27.06 9.82
N VAL A 117 16.86 26.44 8.98
CA VAL A 117 17.95 25.55 9.36
C VAL A 117 19.25 26.35 9.26
N GLN A 118 19.88 26.62 10.40
CA GLN A 118 21.19 27.28 10.49
C GLN A 118 22.28 26.28 10.83
N GLU A 119 23.48 26.49 10.29
CA GLU A 119 24.65 25.70 10.66
C GLU A 119 24.98 25.84 12.15
N GLY A 120 25.13 24.71 12.86
CA GLY A 120 25.62 24.68 14.24
C GLY A 120 24.71 25.26 15.33
N GLY A 121 23.44 25.57 15.01
CA GLY A 121 22.49 26.13 15.99
C GLY A 121 22.86 27.54 16.48
N LEU A 122 23.74 28.25 15.77
CA LEU A 122 24.20 29.59 16.13
C LEU A 122 23.53 30.64 15.25
N ASP A 123 22.62 31.39 15.86
CA ASP A 123 21.92 32.53 15.26
C ASP A 123 22.86 33.74 15.10
N ARG A 124 23.75 33.66 14.09
CA ARG A 124 24.63 34.77 13.71
C ARG A 124 24.12 35.39 12.41
N ARG A 125 23.72 36.65 12.48
CA ARG A 125 23.46 37.47 11.28
C ARG A 125 24.66 37.37 10.33
N GLY A 126 24.45 36.85 9.13
CA GLY A 126 25.47 36.67 8.11
C GLY A 126 26.11 35.28 8.04
N SER A 127 25.61 34.28 8.78
CA SER A 127 25.95 32.87 8.50
C SER A 127 25.06 32.31 7.38
N PRO A 128 25.56 31.38 6.55
CA PRO A 128 24.71 30.68 5.59
C PRO A 128 23.58 29.97 6.33
N TYR A 129 22.37 30.10 5.80
CA TYR A 129 21.17 29.49 6.34
C TYR A 129 20.29 29.00 5.22
N VAL A 130 19.48 28.00 5.54
CA VAL A 130 18.47 27.48 4.63
C VAL A 130 17.10 27.69 5.23
N ILE A 131 16.20 28.30 4.47
CA ILE A 131 14.78 28.37 4.81
C ILE A 131 14.06 27.26 4.05
N THR A 132 13.38 26.37 4.76
CA THR A 132 12.58 25.28 4.21
C THR A 132 11.09 25.64 4.28
N SER A 133 10.33 25.37 3.21
CA SER A 133 8.87 25.52 3.23
C SER A 133 8.18 24.60 2.24
N TRP A 134 6.83 24.63 2.21
CA TRP A 134 6.03 23.83 1.30
C TRP A 134 6.41 24.09 -0.16
N GLY A 135 7.20 23.18 -0.72
CA GLY A 135 7.73 23.22 -2.08
C GLY A 135 8.57 24.42 -2.50
N ASN A 136 8.83 25.40 -1.63
CA ASN A 136 9.64 26.58 -1.93
C ASN A 136 10.66 26.81 -0.82
N ASN A 137 11.93 26.58 -1.12
CA ASN A 137 13.03 26.69 -0.19
C ASN A 137 13.95 27.84 -0.61
N VAL A 138 14.78 28.32 0.30
CA VAL A 138 15.76 29.38 0.05
C VAL A 138 17.08 29.00 0.68
N ILE A 139 18.16 29.08 -0.08
CA ILE A 139 19.53 29.01 0.44
C ILE A 139 20.12 30.41 0.34
N ASN A 140 20.54 30.95 1.49
CA ASN A 140 21.34 32.17 1.50
C ASN A 140 22.82 31.81 1.31
N GLU A 141 23.51 32.61 0.48
CA GLU A 141 24.89 32.44 0.01
C GLU A 141 25.07 31.36 -1.07
N VAL A 142 25.28 31.79 -2.32
CA VAL A 142 25.54 30.89 -3.45
C VAL A 142 26.81 30.06 -3.24
N GLU A 143 27.82 30.63 -2.58
CA GLU A 143 29.07 29.93 -2.24
C GLU A 143 28.85 28.75 -1.27
N PHE A 144 27.80 28.81 -0.45
CA PHE A 144 27.38 27.69 0.39
C PHE A 144 26.87 26.51 -0.45
N TYR A 145 26.26 26.77 -1.62
CA TYR A 145 25.75 25.70 -2.48
C TYR A 145 26.87 24.79 -2.99
N ASP A 146 28.02 25.35 -3.39
CA ASP A 146 29.15 24.57 -3.88
C ASP A 146 30.04 23.99 -2.76
N SER A 147 29.70 24.27 -1.49
CA SER A 147 30.39 23.73 -0.33
C SER A 147 30.01 22.27 -0.02
N PHE A 148 30.80 21.62 0.84
CA PHE A 148 30.47 20.30 1.41
C PHE A 148 29.08 20.30 2.09
N ILE A 149 28.69 21.40 2.73
CA ILE A 149 27.40 21.53 3.40
C ILE A 149 26.28 21.67 2.37
N GLY A 150 26.51 22.43 1.30
CA GLY A 150 25.61 22.52 0.15
C GLY A 150 25.35 21.16 -0.50
N GLN A 151 26.37 20.30 -0.57
CA GLN A 151 26.20 18.91 -1.00
C GLN A 151 25.30 18.12 -0.04
N LYS A 152 25.51 18.22 1.29
CA LYS A 152 24.64 17.55 2.28
C LYS A 152 23.21 18.07 2.28
N PHE A 153 23.02 19.34 1.96
CA PHE A 153 21.71 19.92 1.75
C PHE A 153 21.00 19.29 0.55
N ARG A 154 21.67 19.22 -0.60
CA ARG A 154 21.13 18.56 -1.80
C ARG A 154 20.74 17.12 -1.53
N GLU A 155 21.65 16.35 -0.92
CA GLU A 155 21.37 14.95 -0.53
C GLU A 155 20.15 14.85 0.39
N GLY A 156 20.01 15.72 1.39
CA GLY A 156 18.87 15.69 2.32
C GLY A 156 17.54 16.06 1.67
N MET A 157 17.56 16.96 0.70
CA MET A 157 16.38 17.35 -0.08
C MET A 157 15.90 16.23 -0.99
N ILE A 158 16.84 15.52 -1.62
CA ILE A 158 16.54 14.32 -2.42
C ILE A 158 15.93 13.23 -1.53
N ASP A 159 16.48 13.00 -0.34
CA ASP A 159 15.94 12.02 0.60
C ASP A 159 14.50 12.36 1.00
N ALA A 160 14.24 13.62 1.36
CA ALA A 160 12.90 14.09 1.69
C ALA A 160 11.93 13.89 0.52
N GLN A 161 12.33 14.24 -0.71
CA GLN A 161 11.51 14.03 -1.90
C GLN A 161 11.26 12.55 -2.16
N THR A 162 12.27 11.70 -1.97
CA THR A 162 12.15 10.24 -2.16
C THR A 162 11.15 9.63 -1.18
N VAL A 163 11.25 10.00 0.10
CA VAL A 163 10.29 9.59 1.13
C VAL A 163 8.88 10.07 0.75
N TRP A 164 8.72 11.35 0.40
CA TRP A 164 7.42 11.90 0.04
C TRP A 164 6.76 11.16 -1.12
N LEU A 165 7.49 10.96 -2.22
CA LEU A 165 7.00 10.31 -3.43
C LEU A 165 6.62 8.85 -3.18
N ASP A 166 7.40 8.11 -2.40
CA ASP A 166 7.05 6.74 -2.04
C ASP A 166 5.76 6.68 -1.22
N LEU A 167 5.54 7.64 -0.32
CA LEU A 167 4.30 7.72 0.45
C LEU A 167 3.09 8.04 -0.42
N GLU A 168 3.22 8.98 -1.37
CA GLU A 168 2.15 9.30 -2.32
C GLU A 168 1.80 8.13 -3.21
N ARG A 169 2.80 7.38 -3.69
CA ARG A 169 2.56 6.14 -4.44
C ARG A 169 1.74 5.13 -3.63
N ILE A 170 2.05 4.97 -2.34
CA ILE A 170 1.27 4.11 -1.44
C ILE A 170 -0.15 4.67 -1.26
N ALA A 171 -0.29 6.01 -1.19
CA ALA A 171 -1.58 6.68 -1.08
C ALA A 171 -2.48 6.42 -2.29
N GLU A 172 -1.93 6.54 -3.51
CA GLU A 172 -2.61 6.24 -4.78
C GLU A 172 -3.06 4.77 -4.80
N GLN A 173 -2.14 3.84 -4.54
CA GLN A 173 -2.46 2.41 -4.52
C GLN A 173 -3.51 2.05 -3.47
N ALA A 174 -3.49 2.70 -2.31
CA ALA A 174 -4.50 2.50 -1.28
C ALA A 174 -5.86 3.07 -1.70
N GLU A 175 -5.89 4.19 -2.40
CA GLU A 175 -7.11 4.79 -2.94
C GLU A 175 -7.77 3.91 -4.00
N ASP A 176 -6.99 3.47 -5.00
CA ASP A 176 -7.43 2.54 -6.03
C ASP A 176 -8.00 1.25 -5.42
N LEU A 177 -7.33 0.72 -4.39
CA LEU A 177 -7.76 -0.49 -3.71
C LEU A 177 -9.08 -0.28 -2.97
N VAL A 178 -9.22 0.82 -2.23
CA VAL A 178 -10.45 1.15 -1.51
C VAL A 178 -11.59 1.37 -2.49
N GLU A 179 -11.36 2.06 -3.61
CA GLU A 179 -12.36 2.29 -4.64
C GLU A 179 -12.80 0.97 -5.29
N ALA A 180 -11.87 0.14 -5.74
CA ALA A 180 -12.17 -1.18 -6.30
C ALA A 180 -12.93 -2.06 -5.31
N GLN A 181 -12.60 -1.95 -4.02
CA GLN A 181 -13.37 -2.58 -2.97
C GLN A 181 -14.78 -1.98 -2.89
N ILE A 182 -14.97 -0.67 -2.78
CA ILE A 182 -16.31 -0.06 -2.64
C ILE A 182 -17.22 -0.38 -3.83
N GLN A 183 -16.70 -0.25 -5.06
CA GLN A 183 -17.45 -0.50 -6.30
C GLN A 183 -17.91 -1.96 -6.44
N GLY A 184 -17.34 -2.86 -5.62
CA GLY A 184 -17.78 -4.24 -5.56
C GLY A 184 -17.51 -5.00 -6.86
N GLU A 185 -16.51 -4.57 -7.62
CA GLU A 185 -16.10 -5.24 -8.85
C GLU A 185 -15.76 -6.70 -8.53
N GLU A 186 -16.74 -7.57 -8.77
CA GLU A 186 -16.66 -9.01 -8.49
C GLU A 186 -15.59 -9.69 -9.39
N HIS A 187 -15.18 -8.98 -10.46
CA HIS A 187 -14.17 -9.40 -11.42
C HIS A 187 -12.74 -9.04 -11.04
N VAL A 188 -12.53 -7.99 -10.25
CA VAL A 188 -11.23 -7.79 -9.62
C VAL A 188 -11.26 -8.65 -8.38
N ARG A 189 -10.65 -9.83 -8.47
CA ARG A 189 -10.11 -10.50 -7.29
C ARG A 189 -9.08 -9.54 -6.69
N VAL A 190 -9.55 -8.52 -6.00
CA VAL A 190 -8.81 -7.81 -4.98
C VAL A 190 -8.55 -8.89 -3.94
N GLY A 191 -7.48 -9.63 -4.19
CA GLY A 191 -7.06 -10.73 -3.36
C GLY A 191 -6.51 -10.12 -2.08
N ASP A 192 -6.64 -10.85 -0.98
CA ASP A 192 -6.02 -10.50 0.31
C ASP A 192 -4.54 -10.11 0.13
N GLY A 193 -3.85 -10.67 -0.87
CA GLY A 193 -2.48 -10.33 -1.22
C GLY A 193 -2.22 -8.89 -1.68
N GLN A 194 -3.21 -8.16 -2.23
CA GLN A 194 -3.02 -6.74 -2.59
C GLN A 194 -3.04 -5.85 -1.35
N THR A 195 -3.95 -6.10 -0.41
CA THR A 195 -3.97 -5.44 0.90
C THR A 195 -2.70 -5.75 1.69
N GLU A 196 -2.27 -7.02 1.71
CA GLU A 196 -1.03 -7.42 2.38
C GLU A 196 0.19 -6.74 1.73
N ALA A 197 0.25 -6.64 0.41
CA ALA A 197 1.31 -5.93 -0.29
C ALA A 197 1.35 -4.43 0.06
N LEU A 198 0.20 -3.78 0.25
CA LEU A 198 0.13 -2.39 0.73
C LEU A 198 0.65 -2.25 2.17
N LEU A 199 0.26 -3.16 3.07
CA LEU A 199 0.77 -3.16 4.45
C LEU A 199 2.29 -3.34 4.48
N VAL A 200 2.82 -4.26 3.66
CA VAL A 200 4.27 -4.46 3.50
C VAL A 200 4.93 -3.22 2.91
N SER A 201 4.30 -2.56 1.94
CA SER A 201 4.83 -1.32 1.34
C SER A 201 4.89 -0.19 2.35
N LEU A 202 3.85 -0.01 3.17
CA LEU A 202 3.85 0.98 4.26
C LEU A 202 4.90 0.67 5.33
N ALA A 203 5.12 -0.60 5.65
CA ALA A 203 6.20 -1.01 6.56
C ALA A 203 7.59 -0.70 5.98
N LYS A 204 7.82 -1.01 4.70
CA LYS A 204 9.06 -0.67 3.99
C LYS A 204 9.28 0.85 3.92
N HIS A 205 8.21 1.61 3.70
CA HIS A 205 8.24 3.06 3.72
C HIS A 205 8.69 3.61 5.07
N ASN A 206 8.14 3.09 6.18
CA ASN A 206 8.58 3.49 7.52
C ASN A 206 10.07 3.17 7.74
N LEU A 207 10.57 2.03 7.26
CA LEU A 207 11.99 1.70 7.32
C LEU A 207 12.84 2.69 6.50
N LEU A 208 12.39 3.07 5.30
CA LEU A 208 13.06 4.08 4.47
C LEU A 208 13.16 5.42 5.21
N PHE A 209 12.07 5.86 5.84
CA PHE A 209 12.06 7.07 6.66
C PHE A 209 13.02 6.98 7.85
N ASP A 210 13.03 5.86 8.58
CA ASP A 210 13.94 5.63 9.70
C ASP A 210 15.41 5.62 9.26
N GLU A 211 15.71 5.11 8.06
CA GLU A 211 17.06 5.16 7.49
C GLU A 211 17.52 6.59 7.21
N VAL A 212 16.64 7.45 6.68
CA VAL A 212 16.93 8.88 6.48
C VAL A 212 17.19 9.57 7.83
N LEU A 213 16.44 9.21 8.87
CA LEU A 213 16.62 9.77 10.21
C LEU A 213 17.95 9.33 10.86
N MET A 214 18.25 8.03 10.83
CA MET A 214 19.27 7.41 11.68
C MET A 214 20.61 7.18 10.98
N ARG A 215 20.64 6.96 9.66
CA ARG A 215 21.85 6.57 8.93
C ARG A 215 22.50 7.70 8.13
N ALA A 216 21.76 8.77 7.85
CA ALA A 216 22.31 9.94 7.19
C ALA A 216 23.25 10.72 8.13
N SER A 217 24.14 11.54 7.56
CA SER A 217 24.92 12.50 8.37
C SER A 217 23.98 13.46 9.10
N ALA A 218 24.37 13.95 10.28
CA ALA A 218 23.50 14.79 11.11
C ALA A 218 22.91 16.01 10.35
N VAL A 219 23.71 16.64 9.49
CA VAL A 219 23.29 17.77 8.65
C VAL A 219 22.25 17.34 7.61
N ARG A 220 22.51 16.24 6.89
CA ARG A 220 21.61 15.69 5.86
C ARG A 220 20.26 15.27 6.46
N SER A 221 20.30 14.57 7.59
CA SER A 221 19.12 14.14 8.35
C SER A 221 18.31 15.37 8.81
N ALA A 222 18.96 16.37 9.42
CA ALA A 222 18.29 17.60 9.87
C ALA A 222 17.56 18.33 8.73
N ILE A 223 18.20 18.42 7.55
CA ILE A 223 17.61 19.04 6.37
C ILE A 223 16.41 18.24 5.89
N ALA A 224 16.57 16.93 5.72
CA ALA A 224 15.47 16.06 5.30
C ALA A 224 14.27 16.16 6.26
N THR A 225 14.50 16.15 7.57
CA THR A 225 13.45 16.29 8.58
C THR A 225 12.75 17.64 8.52
N SER A 226 13.50 18.73 8.40
CA SER A 226 12.90 20.07 8.34
C SER A 226 12.06 20.25 7.08
N VAL A 227 12.52 19.71 5.95
CA VAL A 227 11.76 19.71 4.70
C VAL A 227 10.48 18.90 4.84
N LEU A 228 10.56 17.66 5.33
CA LEU A 228 9.38 16.80 5.54
C LEU A 228 8.39 17.39 6.54
N ASP A 229 8.87 18.04 7.60
CA ASP A 229 8.02 18.74 8.57
C ASP A 229 7.32 19.94 7.94
N SER A 230 8.03 20.73 7.12
CA SER A 230 7.45 21.82 6.35
C SER A 230 6.39 21.33 5.37
N TRP A 231 6.55 20.11 4.86
CA TRP A 231 5.61 19.39 4.01
C TRP A 231 4.53 18.65 4.80
N GLN A 232 4.45 18.84 6.12
CA GLN A 232 3.46 18.19 6.97
C GLN A 232 3.39 16.66 6.74
N TYR A 233 4.54 16.04 6.50
CA TYR A 233 4.65 14.61 6.19
C TYR A 233 3.88 13.73 7.17
N GLN A 234 3.94 14.03 8.47
CA GLN A 234 3.21 13.28 9.49
C GLN A 234 1.69 13.30 9.28
N LEU A 235 1.13 14.41 8.81
CA LEU A 235 -0.29 14.52 8.49
C LEU A 235 -0.65 13.59 7.31
N LEU A 236 0.13 13.64 6.24
CA LEU A 236 -0.07 12.78 5.07
C LEU A 236 0.08 11.30 5.46
N ARG A 237 1.15 10.96 6.17
CA ARG A 237 1.44 9.60 6.65
C ARG A 237 0.29 9.04 7.47
N ASN A 238 -0.24 9.81 8.41
CA ASN A 238 -1.37 9.37 9.24
C ASN A 238 -2.64 9.13 8.41
N ARG A 239 -2.88 9.94 7.37
CA ARG A 239 -4.00 9.73 6.45
C ARG A 239 -3.81 8.48 5.61
N VAL A 240 -2.61 8.23 5.09
CA VAL A 240 -2.29 7.03 4.31
C VAL A 240 -2.39 5.77 5.17
N ASP A 241 -1.84 5.78 6.38
CA ASP A 241 -1.96 4.68 7.35
C ASP A 241 -3.44 4.37 7.65
N GLN A 242 -4.27 5.40 7.88
CA GLN A 242 -5.70 5.21 8.07
C GLN A 242 -6.37 4.58 6.85
N ARG A 243 -6.09 5.05 5.64
CA ARG A 243 -6.63 4.48 4.39
C ARG A 243 -6.25 3.02 4.20
N VAL A 244 -4.98 2.66 4.46
CA VAL A 244 -4.50 1.28 4.37
C VAL A 244 -5.22 0.37 5.39
N ARG A 245 -5.43 0.86 6.62
CA ARG A 245 -6.19 0.13 7.64
C ARG A 245 -7.67 -0.02 7.26
N ASP A 246 -8.27 0.99 6.66
CA ASP A 246 -9.65 0.93 6.19
C ASP A 246 -9.79 -0.11 5.07
N ALA A 247 -8.82 -0.17 4.14
CA ALA A 247 -8.75 -1.19 3.09
C ALA A 247 -8.62 -2.62 3.66
N ASP A 248 -7.81 -2.81 4.71
CA ASP A 248 -7.68 -4.09 5.41
C ASP A 248 -8.96 -4.49 6.15
N ALA A 249 -9.57 -3.56 6.88
CA ALA A 249 -10.83 -3.81 7.56
C ALA A 249 -11.95 -4.21 6.58
N LEU A 250 -12.00 -3.58 5.40
CA LEU A 250 -12.94 -3.93 4.34
C LEU A 250 -12.63 -5.30 3.73
N ALA A 251 -11.36 -5.63 3.49
CA ALA A 251 -10.93 -6.95 3.02
C ALA A 251 -11.32 -8.05 4.02
N GLN A 252 -11.02 -7.87 5.31
CA GLN A 252 -11.38 -8.82 6.37
C GLN A 252 -12.89 -9.04 6.46
N ARG A 253 -13.70 -7.97 6.42
CA ARG A 253 -15.18 -8.09 6.41
C ARG A 253 -15.67 -8.89 5.21
N ARG A 254 -15.06 -8.72 4.04
CA ARG A 254 -15.40 -9.50 2.82
C ARG A 254 -15.01 -10.96 2.97
N ARG A 255 -13.83 -11.23 3.51
CA ARG A 255 -13.35 -12.58 3.79
C ARG A 255 -14.29 -13.31 4.75
N LEU A 256 -14.63 -12.71 5.88
CA LEU A 256 -15.58 -13.28 6.84
C LEU A 256 -16.95 -13.59 6.20
N ARG A 257 -17.46 -12.70 5.33
CA ARG A 257 -18.69 -12.95 4.57
C ARG A 257 -18.55 -14.11 3.59
N ARG A 258 -17.40 -14.25 2.92
CA ARG A 258 -17.12 -15.38 2.00
C ARG A 258 -17.00 -16.69 2.76
N GLU A 259 -16.30 -16.70 3.89
CA GLU A 259 -16.16 -17.86 4.78
C GLU A 259 -17.53 -18.30 5.32
N ALA A 260 -18.35 -17.37 5.84
CA ALA A 260 -19.70 -17.69 6.30
C ALA A 260 -20.60 -18.26 5.17
N ARG A 261 -20.51 -17.72 3.95
CA ARG A 261 -21.22 -18.27 2.78
C ARG A 261 -20.71 -19.66 2.41
N TYR A 262 -19.39 -19.88 2.49
CA TYR A 262 -18.78 -21.17 2.23
C TYR A 262 -19.20 -22.21 3.27
N GLU A 263 -19.10 -21.90 4.56
CA GLU A 263 -19.56 -22.76 5.65
C GLU A 263 -21.04 -23.11 5.54
N SER A 264 -21.89 -22.14 5.17
CA SER A 264 -23.31 -22.37 4.91
C SER A 264 -23.53 -23.34 3.74
N ARG A 265 -22.77 -23.19 2.64
CA ARG A 265 -22.81 -24.12 1.50
C ARG A 265 -22.31 -25.51 1.87
N VAL A 266 -21.19 -25.62 2.58
CA VAL A 266 -20.65 -26.90 3.06
C VAL A 266 -21.64 -27.58 4.00
N SER A 267 -22.25 -26.83 4.92
CA SER A 267 -23.31 -27.34 5.81
C SER A 267 -24.51 -27.88 5.02
N ASN A 268 -24.95 -27.18 3.96
CA ASN A 268 -26.01 -27.69 3.08
C ASN A 268 -25.60 -28.99 2.38
N VAL A 269 -24.39 -29.08 1.86
CA VAL A 269 -23.88 -30.28 1.19
C VAL A 269 -23.79 -31.46 2.17
N LEU A 270 -23.25 -31.23 3.37
CA LEU A 270 -23.18 -32.25 4.42
C LEU A 270 -24.56 -32.73 4.86
N LEU A 271 -25.55 -31.82 4.92
CA LEU A 271 -26.93 -32.18 5.22
C LEU A 271 -27.53 -33.09 4.14
N ILE A 272 -27.36 -32.72 2.86
CA ILE A 272 -27.84 -33.53 1.74
C ILE A 272 -27.17 -34.91 1.78
N LEU A 273 -25.85 -34.94 1.99
CA LEU A 273 -25.08 -36.18 2.09
C LEU A 273 -25.57 -37.05 3.26
N SER A 274 -25.90 -36.45 4.41
CA SER A 274 -26.46 -37.15 5.56
C SER A 274 -27.83 -37.75 5.25
N ILE A 275 -28.72 -37.01 4.57
CA ILE A 275 -30.04 -37.52 4.16
C ILE A 275 -29.87 -38.71 3.21
N VAL A 276 -29.02 -38.57 2.19
CA VAL A 276 -28.76 -39.65 1.21
C VAL A 276 -28.19 -40.89 1.92
N SER A 277 -27.25 -40.70 2.85
CA SER A 277 -26.64 -41.80 3.62
C SER A 277 -27.67 -42.51 4.51
N SER A 278 -28.56 -41.77 5.15
CA SER A 278 -29.65 -42.35 5.96
C SER A 278 -30.61 -43.18 5.11
N VAL A 279 -31.00 -42.69 3.93
CA VAL A 279 -31.84 -43.45 3.00
C VAL A 279 -31.12 -44.73 2.55
N GLN A 280 -29.84 -44.66 2.20
CA GLN A 280 -29.04 -45.84 1.83
C GLN A 280 -28.94 -46.85 2.98
N LEU A 281 -28.73 -46.39 4.22
CA LEU A 281 -28.68 -47.27 5.38
C LEU A 281 -30.00 -48.00 5.59
N ILE A 282 -31.13 -47.31 5.50
CA ILE A 282 -32.45 -47.92 5.65
C ILE A 282 -32.70 -48.94 4.54
N LEU A 283 -32.39 -48.59 3.29
CA LEU A 283 -32.50 -49.51 2.16
C LEU A 283 -31.59 -50.74 2.32
N ALA A 284 -30.38 -50.57 2.86
CA ALA A 284 -29.46 -51.67 3.14
C ALA A 284 -29.99 -52.59 4.26
N VAL A 285 -30.60 -52.03 5.31
CA VAL A 285 -31.25 -52.82 6.39
C VAL A 285 -32.44 -53.61 5.85
N VAL A 286 -33.27 -52.99 5.00
CA VAL A 286 -34.38 -53.67 4.31
C VAL A 286 -33.83 -54.77 3.39
N ALA A 287 -32.84 -54.47 2.56
CA ALA A 287 -32.22 -55.45 1.68
C ALA A 287 -31.62 -56.63 2.46
N LEU A 288 -30.90 -56.37 3.56
CA LEU A 288 -30.39 -57.40 4.46
C LEU A 288 -31.53 -58.26 5.02
N ALA A 289 -32.62 -57.63 5.47
CA ALA A 289 -33.79 -58.33 5.98
C ALA A 289 -34.44 -59.23 4.92
N TYR A 290 -34.52 -58.83 3.64
CA TYR A 290 -35.14 -59.61 2.57
C TYR A 290 -34.18 -60.52 1.78
N SER A 291 -32.87 -60.36 1.94
CA SER A 291 -31.84 -61.15 1.21
C SER A 291 -31.66 -62.59 1.70
N GLY A 292 -32.26 -62.96 2.84
CA GLY A 292 -32.06 -64.28 3.44
C GLY A 292 -32.93 -65.38 2.83
N SER A 293 -32.32 -66.28 2.04
CA SER A 293 -32.84 -67.56 1.56
C SER A 293 -32.70 -68.70 2.60
N VAL A 294 -33.06 -68.45 3.86
CA VAL A 294 -32.91 -69.47 4.91
C VAL A 294 -34.23 -69.62 5.67
N GLN A 295 -34.93 -70.72 5.37
CA GLN A 295 -36.20 -71.09 5.98
C GLN A 295 -36.09 -71.50 7.46
N ASP A 296 -34.88 -71.78 7.99
CA ASP A 296 -34.70 -72.14 9.40
C ASP A 296 -33.32 -71.72 9.94
N PHE A 297 -33.30 -70.74 10.84
CA PHE A 297 -32.17 -70.50 11.76
C PHE A 297 -32.57 -70.92 13.18
N PRO A 298 -31.70 -71.64 13.93
CA PRO A 298 -32.00 -72.09 15.28
C PRO A 298 -31.87 -70.93 16.27
N GLY A 299 -33.01 -70.49 16.82
CA GLY A 299 -33.06 -69.42 17.82
C GLY A 299 -34.34 -68.59 17.74
N ASN A 300 -35.40 -69.06 18.42
CA ASN A 300 -36.64 -68.37 18.78
C ASN A 300 -37.28 -67.41 17.74
N ARG A 301 -38.34 -67.90 17.08
CA ARG A 301 -39.11 -67.29 15.98
C ARG A 301 -39.95 -66.04 16.33
N ALA A 302 -39.70 -65.34 17.43
CA ALA A 302 -40.53 -64.19 17.85
C ALA A 302 -39.76 -62.95 18.35
N THR A 303 -38.42 -63.01 18.46
CA THR A 303 -37.63 -61.92 19.07
C THR A 303 -36.46 -61.41 18.21
N SER A 304 -36.31 -61.87 16.97
CA SER A 304 -35.26 -61.33 16.09
C SER A 304 -35.74 -60.03 15.42
N ILE A 305 -34.91 -58.98 15.50
CA ILE A 305 -35.17 -57.66 14.89
C ILE A 305 -35.53 -57.80 13.40
N VAL A 306 -34.94 -58.78 12.72
CA VAL A 306 -35.19 -59.08 11.29
C VAL A 306 -36.59 -59.64 11.04
N ALA A 307 -37.12 -60.49 11.92
CA ALA A 307 -38.49 -61.00 11.79
C ALA A 307 -39.53 -59.90 12.02
N TRP A 308 -39.25 -58.98 12.96
CA TRP A 308 -40.08 -57.81 13.20
C TRP A 308 -40.09 -56.84 12.00
N ILE A 309 -38.94 -56.60 11.38
CA ILE A 309 -38.83 -55.77 10.17
C ILE A 309 -39.64 -56.36 9.00
N ARG A 310 -39.62 -57.69 8.82
CA ARG A 310 -40.38 -58.39 7.78
C ARG A 310 -41.90 -58.39 8.02
N TRP A 311 -42.35 -58.23 9.26
CA TRP A 311 -43.77 -58.19 9.60
C TRP A 311 -44.42 -56.83 9.34
N ILE A 312 -43.59 -55.79 9.20
CA ILE A 312 -44.02 -54.43 8.91
C ILE A 312 -43.97 -54.21 7.40
N ASP A 313 -45.08 -53.74 6.82
CA ASP A 313 -45.19 -53.43 5.40
C ASP A 313 -44.09 -52.45 4.95
N ALA A 314 -43.56 -52.67 3.75
CA ALA A 314 -42.52 -51.83 3.16
C ALA A 314 -42.94 -50.34 3.09
N ASP A 315 -44.24 -50.08 2.95
CA ASP A 315 -44.82 -48.74 2.94
C ASP A 315 -44.60 -48.01 4.28
N ILE A 316 -44.64 -48.71 5.41
CA ILE A 316 -44.40 -48.15 6.74
C ILE A 316 -42.91 -47.76 6.88
N TRP A 317 -42.00 -48.57 6.34
CA TRP A 317 -40.57 -48.25 6.33
C TRP A 317 -40.25 -47.04 5.47
N LEU A 318 -40.88 -46.92 4.30
CA LEU A 318 -40.81 -45.71 3.47
C LEU A 318 -41.33 -44.49 4.22
N LEU A 319 -42.48 -44.60 4.87
CA LEU A 319 -43.08 -43.52 5.64
C LEU A 319 -42.18 -43.08 6.80
N LEU A 320 -41.56 -44.03 7.50
CA LEU A 320 -40.62 -43.76 8.60
C LEU A 320 -39.33 -43.09 8.10
N THR A 321 -38.90 -43.42 6.87
CA THR A 321 -37.77 -42.77 6.19
C THR A 321 -38.11 -41.32 5.84
N PHE A 322 -39.28 -41.06 5.24
CA PHE A 322 -39.74 -39.70 4.96
C PHE A 322 -39.95 -38.88 6.23
N LEU A 323 -40.49 -39.50 7.29
CA LEU A 323 -40.73 -38.85 8.58
C LEU A 323 -39.41 -38.48 9.27
N SER A 324 -38.42 -39.39 9.30
CA SER A 324 -37.10 -39.11 9.87
C SER A 324 -36.33 -38.08 9.06
N ALA A 325 -36.38 -38.13 7.73
CA ALA A 325 -35.80 -37.09 6.87
C ALA A 325 -36.48 -35.72 7.09
N GLY A 326 -37.80 -35.70 7.20
CA GLY A 326 -38.59 -34.50 7.49
C GLY A 326 -38.28 -33.90 8.87
N LEU A 327 -38.16 -34.73 9.91
CA LEU A 327 -37.76 -34.32 11.25
C LEU A 327 -36.34 -33.76 11.28
N LEU A 328 -35.40 -34.41 10.57
CA LEU A 328 -34.02 -33.96 10.47
C LEU A 328 -33.92 -32.61 9.72
N TYR A 329 -34.70 -32.45 8.65
CA TYR A 329 -34.85 -31.17 7.96
C TYR A 329 -35.45 -30.08 8.86
N ALA A 330 -36.53 -30.39 9.57
CA ALA A 330 -37.19 -29.45 10.49
C ALA A 330 -36.26 -29.03 11.64
N PHE A 331 -35.51 -29.97 12.22
CA PHE A 331 -34.55 -29.70 13.29
C PHE A 331 -33.44 -28.75 12.81
N VAL A 332 -32.90 -28.99 11.61
CA VAL A 332 -31.89 -28.09 11.04
C VAL A 332 -32.48 -26.72 10.69
N ALA A 333 -33.70 -26.67 10.17
CA ALA A 333 -34.38 -25.41 9.84
C ALA A 333 -34.63 -24.55 11.09
N VAL A 334 -35.00 -25.15 12.22
CA VAL A 334 -35.16 -24.44 13.51
C VAL A 334 -33.81 -23.95 14.02
N ARG A 335 -32.75 -24.77 13.96
CA ARG A 335 -31.41 -24.38 14.40
C ARG A 335 -30.80 -23.24 13.58
N ARG A 336 -31.21 -23.04 12.33
CA ARG A 336 -30.78 -21.89 11.51
C ARG A 336 -31.47 -20.58 11.84
N ARG A 337 -32.59 -20.62 12.58
CA ARG A 337 -33.36 -19.41 12.96
C ARG A 337 -33.02 -18.89 14.36
N LEU A 338 -32.36 -19.70 15.19
CA LEU A 338 -31.86 -19.36 16.53
C LEU A 338 -30.39 -18.93 16.46
#